data_AF-A0A2D3RHA0-F1
#
_entry.id   AF-A0A2D3RHA0-F1
#
_cell.length_a   1.000
_cell.length_b   1.000
_cell.length_c   1.000
_cell.angle_alpha   90.00
_cell.angle_beta   90.00
_cell.angle_gamma   90.00
#
_symmetry.space_group_name_H-M   'P 1'
#
loop_
_entity.id
_entity.type
_entity.pdbx_description
1 polymer ?
#
loop_
_entity_poly.entity_id
_entity_poly.type
_entity_poly.pdbx_seq_one_letter_code
_entity_poly.pdbx_strand_id
1 'polypeptide(L)'
;MKRVRRIGWVFLGLAFVLMLIAVGIRYTVGGDTADIITAGGVSAFSLGFILWMISSVTRLAKGDVRLRPWNALKLMPAYFAAFAALRFGAWAIFSEMEYNFADTLIHSIVPALLLSFYSTAYRRPT
;
A
#
# COMPACT_ATOMS: atom_id res chain seq x y z
N MET A 1 9.40 16.64 -10.21
CA MET A 1 8.98 15.78 -9.06
C MET A 1 7.46 15.75 -8.82
N LYS A 2 6.72 16.87 -8.87
CA LYS A 2 5.24 16.85 -8.74
C LYS A 2 4.52 15.92 -9.74
N ARG A 3 4.99 15.87 -11.00
CA ARG A 3 4.44 14.99 -12.06
C ARG A 3 4.63 13.49 -11.77
N VAL A 4 5.83 13.07 -11.36
CA VAL A 4 6.14 11.67 -11.00
C VAL A 4 5.26 11.16 -9.86
N ARG A 5 5.07 11.98 -8.81
CA ARG A 5 4.16 11.64 -7.70
C ARG A 5 2.72 11.47 -8.17
N ARG A 6 2.23 12.37 -9.03
CA ARG A 6 0.86 12.32 -9.54
C ARG A 6 0.65 11.08 -10.41
N ILE A 7 1.64 10.73 -11.24
CA ILE A 7 1.63 9.51 -12.05
C ILE A 7 1.62 8.27 -11.14
N GLY A 8 2.45 8.21 -10.11
CA GLY A 8 2.46 7.09 -9.15
C GLY A 8 1.11 6.88 -8.44
N TRP A 9 0.44 7.97 -8.01
CA TRP A 9 -0.90 7.89 -7.43
C TRP A 9 -1.96 7.44 -8.44
N VAL A 10 -1.87 7.89 -9.69
CA VAL A 10 -2.78 7.45 -10.76
C VAL A 10 -2.61 5.95 -11.01
N PHE A 11 -1.37 5.46 -11.11
CA PHE A 11 -1.11 4.02 -11.29
C PHE A 11 -1.58 3.18 -10.10
N LEU A 12 -1.33 3.62 -8.86
CA LEU A 12 -1.83 2.94 -7.66
C LEU A 12 -3.37 2.91 -7.62
N GLY A 13 -4.02 4.02 -7.96
CA GLY A 13 -5.48 4.11 -8.02
C GLY A 13 -6.08 3.23 -9.12
N LEU A 14 -5.50 3.25 -10.32
CA LEU A 14 -5.92 2.39 -11.43
C LEU A 14 -5.78 0.92 -11.09
N ALA A 15 -4.66 0.54 -10.47
CA ALA A 15 -4.41 -0.82 -10.04
C ALA A 15 -5.40 -1.28 -8.95
N PHE A 16 -5.72 -0.41 -8.00
CA PHE A 16 -6.73 -0.70 -6.98
C PHE A 16 -8.12 -0.91 -7.58
N VAL A 17 -8.53 -0.07 -8.54
CA VAL A 17 -9.79 -0.23 -9.27
C VAL A 17 -9.82 -1.52 -10.07
N LEU A 18 -8.73 -1.86 -10.78
CA LEU A 18 -8.62 -3.12 -11.52
C LEU A 18 -8.73 -4.33 -10.57
N MET A 19 -8.16 -4.24 -9.37
CA MET A 19 -8.23 -5.30 -8.37
C MET A 19 -9.67 -5.49 -7.84
N LEU A 20 -10.41 -4.40 -7.60
CA LEU A 20 -11.83 -4.47 -7.22
C LEU A 20 -12.70 -5.07 -8.34
N ILE A 21 -12.42 -4.70 -9.60
CA ILE A 21 -13.11 -5.26 -10.77
C ILE A 21 -12.80 -6.76 -10.90
N ALA A 22 -11.55 -7.17 -10.71
CA ALA A 22 -11.16 -8.58 -10.76
C ALA A 22 -11.87 -9.43 -9.70
N VAL A 23 -12.00 -8.91 -8.47
CA VAL A 23 -12.78 -9.56 -7.40
C VAL A 23 -14.24 -9.75 -7.84
N GLY A 24 -14.88 -8.71 -8.39
CA GLY A 24 -16.26 -8.80 -8.88
C GLY A 24 -16.45 -9.79 -10.03
N ILE A 25 -15.49 -9.86 -10.96
CA ILE A 25 -15.52 -10.79 -12.11
C ILE A 25 -15.31 -12.24 -11.65
N ARG A 26 -14.44 -12.48 -10.65
CA ARG A 26 -14.19 -13.83 -10.11
C ARG A 26 -15.46 -14.46 -9.53
N TYR A 27 -16.36 -13.66 -8.95
CA TYR A 27 -17.66 -14.12 -8.46
C TYR A 27 -18.73 -14.30 -9.56
N THR A 28 -18.53 -13.80 -10.77
CA THR A 28 -19.58 -13.73 -11.81
C THR A 28 -19.29 -14.50 -13.10
N VAL A 29 -18.02 -14.66 -13.52
CA VAL A 29 -17.68 -15.16 -14.88
C VAL A 29 -16.68 -16.33 -14.91
N GLY A 30 -16.10 -16.75 -13.77
CA GLY A 30 -15.12 -17.84 -13.72
C GLY A 30 -13.64 -17.37 -13.80
N GLY A 31 -12.73 -18.24 -13.34
CA GLY A 31 -11.39 -17.88 -12.86
C GLY A 31 -10.41 -17.27 -13.88
N ASP A 32 -10.34 -17.80 -15.11
CA ASP A 32 -9.24 -17.48 -16.04
C ASP A 32 -9.17 -15.99 -16.45
N THR A 33 -10.33 -15.33 -16.61
CA THR A 33 -10.36 -13.90 -16.97
C THR A 33 -10.03 -13.01 -15.75
N ALA A 34 -10.44 -13.44 -14.56
CA ALA A 34 -10.14 -12.73 -13.32
C ALA A 34 -8.63 -12.76 -13.02
N ASP A 35 -7.95 -13.87 -13.32
CA ASP A 35 -6.51 -14.03 -13.06
C ASP A 35 -5.65 -13.10 -13.93
N ILE A 36 -6.01 -12.92 -15.21
CA ILE A 36 -5.32 -11.98 -16.12
C ILE A 36 -5.46 -10.52 -15.63
N ILE A 37 -6.67 -10.12 -15.21
CA ILE A 37 -6.93 -8.77 -14.69
C ILE A 37 -6.20 -8.57 -13.37
N THR A 38 -6.17 -9.59 -12.50
CA THR A 38 -5.45 -9.55 -11.23
C THR A 38 -3.94 -9.40 -11.46
N ALA A 39 -3.35 -10.18 -12.37
CA ALA A 39 -1.94 -10.09 -12.73
C ALA A 39 -1.57 -8.70 -13.30
N GLY A 40 -2.41 -8.15 -14.18
CA GLY A 40 -2.25 -6.80 -14.71
C GLY A 40 -2.35 -5.72 -13.61
N GLY A 41 -3.32 -5.87 -12.70
CA GLY A 41 -3.50 -4.99 -11.54
C GLY A 41 -2.30 -5.00 -10.60
N VAL A 42 -1.81 -6.18 -10.22
CA VAL A 42 -0.61 -6.34 -9.37
C VAL A 42 0.63 -5.72 -10.03
N SER A 43 0.78 -5.87 -11.34
CA SER A 43 1.91 -5.31 -12.10
C SER A 43 1.88 -3.77 -12.11
N ALA A 44 0.70 -3.18 -12.40
CA ALA A 44 0.49 -1.74 -12.38
C ALA A 44 0.66 -1.15 -10.96
N PHE A 45 0.18 -1.88 -9.93
CA PHE A 45 0.35 -1.50 -8.53
C PHE A 45 1.83 -1.45 -8.15
N SER A 46 2.58 -2.49 -8.52
CA SER A 46 4.02 -2.61 -8.24
C SER A 46 4.82 -1.48 -8.89
N LEU A 47 4.55 -1.18 -10.16
CA LEU A 47 5.16 -0.05 -10.88
C LEU A 47 4.83 1.29 -10.23
N GLY A 48 3.55 1.52 -9.89
CA GLY A 48 3.10 2.73 -9.19
C GLY A 48 3.79 2.91 -7.84
N PHE A 49 3.93 1.81 -7.08
CA PHE A 49 4.60 1.79 -5.78
C PHE A 49 6.10 2.12 -5.91
N ILE A 50 6.80 1.53 -6.87
CA ILE A 50 8.23 1.81 -7.10
C ILE A 50 8.45 3.28 -7.45
N LEU A 51 7.66 3.83 -8.39
CA LEU A 51 7.77 5.25 -8.77
C LEU A 51 7.48 6.20 -7.59
N TRP A 52 6.49 5.84 -6.77
CA TRP A 52 6.16 6.59 -5.57
C TRP A 52 7.29 6.53 -4.53
N MET A 53 7.88 5.35 -4.29
CA MET A 53 9.01 5.15 -3.39
C MET A 53 10.23 5.96 -3.84
N ILE A 54 10.61 5.87 -5.11
CA ILE A 54 11.73 6.65 -5.67
C ILE A 54 11.49 8.15 -5.49
N SER A 55 10.26 8.63 -5.76
CA SER A 55 9.93 10.05 -5.55
C SER A 55 10.00 10.46 -4.08
N SER A 56 9.70 9.57 -3.13
CA SER A 56 9.75 9.87 -1.70
C SER A 56 11.20 9.88 -1.19
N VAL A 57 11.99 8.87 -1.56
CA VAL A 57 13.41 8.76 -1.20
C VAL A 57 14.21 9.94 -1.75
N THR A 58 14.01 10.30 -3.02
CA THR A 58 14.71 11.44 -3.63
C THR A 58 14.40 12.78 -2.97
N ARG A 59 13.17 12.99 -2.47
CA ARG A 59 12.81 14.20 -1.70
C ARG A 59 13.43 14.20 -0.30
N LEU A 60 13.58 13.03 0.30
CA LEU A 60 14.27 12.86 1.56
C LEU A 60 15.76 13.20 1.41
N ALA A 61 16.41 12.63 0.39
CA ALA A 61 17.83 12.82 0.10
C ALA A 61 18.15 14.28 -0.26
N LYS A 62 17.25 14.96 -0.97
CA LYS A 62 17.38 16.40 -1.28
C LYS A 62 17.08 17.33 -0.11
N GLY A 63 16.62 16.81 1.04
CA GLY A 63 16.29 17.61 2.21
C GLY A 63 15.00 18.43 2.09
N ASP A 64 14.21 18.22 1.03
CA ASP A 64 12.90 18.87 0.81
C ASP A 64 11.88 18.48 1.89
N VAL A 65 12.10 17.34 2.53
CA VAL A 65 11.21 16.71 3.51
C VAL A 65 12.04 16.23 4.71
N ARG A 66 11.60 16.55 5.92
CA ARG A 66 12.17 16.02 7.16
C ARG A 66 11.22 15.02 7.80
N LEU A 67 11.77 13.91 8.29
CA LEU A 67 11.05 12.93 9.09
C LEU A 67 10.95 13.38 10.54
N ARG A 68 9.86 13.01 11.20
CA ARG A 68 9.69 13.12 12.65
C ARG A 68 9.58 11.71 13.24
N PRO A 69 10.71 10.99 13.39
CA PRO A 69 10.70 9.58 13.79
C PRO A 69 9.92 9.33 15.07
N TRP A 70 10.00 10.26 16.04
CA TRP A 70 9.26 10.13 17.30
C TRP A 70 7.75 10.22 17.13
N ASN A 71 7.26 11.11 16.27
CA ASN A 71 5.83 11.22 16.00
C ASN A 71 5.34 10.04 15.15
N ALA A 72 6.18 9.55 14.22
CA ALA A 72 5.89 8.36 13.42
C ALA A 72 5.70 7.12 14.31
N LEU A 73 6.61 6.91 15.27
CA LEU A 73 6.54 5.79 16.21
C LEU A 73 5.28 5.86 17.09
N LYS A 74 4.80 7.05 17.46
CA LYS A 74 3.55 7.20 18.21
C LYS A 74 2.30 6.83 17.39
N LEU A 75 2.32 7.06 16.08
CA LEU A 75 1.21 6.74 15.17
C LEU A 75 1.27 5.31 14.64
N MET A 76 2.45 4.67 14.69
CA MET A 76 2.66 3.31 14.19
C MET A 76 1.69 2.29 14.80
N PRO A 77 1.43 2.25 16.13
CA PRO A 77 0.48 1.29 16.70
C PRO A 77 -0.94 1.43 16.13
N ALA A 78 -1.39 2.65 15.85
CA ALA A 78 -2.72 2.89 15.29
C ALA A 78 -2.83 2.35 13.86
N TYR A 79 -1.84 2.64 13.01
CA TYR A 79 -1.81 2.09 11.65
C TYR A 79 -1.63 0.57 11.65
N PHE A 80 -0.79 0.05 12.54
CA PHE A 80 -0.60 -1.39 12.71
C PHE A 80 -1.92 -2.08 13.08
N ALA A 81 -2.65 -1.56 14.05
CA ALA A 81 -3.95 -2.08 14.43
C ALA A 81 -4.95 -2.06 13.26
N ALA A 82 -4.96 -0.98 12.46
CA ALA A 82 -5.82 -0.89 11.28
C ALA A 82 -5.46 -1.94 10.21
N PHE A 83 -4.18 -2.10 9.88
CA PHE A 83 -3.74 -3.10 8.89
C PHE A 83 -3.95 -4.54 9.39
N ALA A 84 -3.67 -4.80 10.66
CA ALA A 84 -3.93 -6.10 11.27
C ALA A 84 -5.44 -6.41 11.22
N ALA A 85 -6.30 -5.46 11.60
CA ALA A 85 -7.75 -5.63 11.54
C ALA A 85 -8.26 -5.89 10.12
N LEU A 86 -7.74 -5.19 9.11
CA LEU A 86 -8.07 -5.46 7.72
C LEU A 86 -7.69 -6.87 7.28
N ARG A 87 -6.53 -7.37 7.72
CA ARG A 87 -6.04 -8.71 7.36
C ARG A 87 -6.82 -9.81 8.08
N PHE A 88 -7.11 -9.64 9.37
CA PHE A 88 -8.01 -10.52 10.11
C PHE A 88 -9.44 -10.49 9.53
N GLY A 89 -9.92 -9.33 9.09
CA GLY A 89 -11.19 -9.20 8.38
C GLY A 89 -11.17 -9.92 7.03
N ALA A 90 -10.07 -9.84 6.29
CA ALA A 90 -9.91 -10.58 5.04
C ALA A 90 -9.93 -12.10 5.25
N TRP A 91 -9.32 -12.60 6.34
CA TRP A 91 -9.42 -14.02 6.70
C TRP A 91 -10.85 -14.50 6.95
N ALA A 92 -11.69 -13.65 7.55
CA ALA A 92 -13.10 -13.98 7.77
C ALA A 92 -13.92 -14.06 6.45
N ILE A 93 -13.48 -13.37 5.40
CA ILE A 93 -14.18 -13.31 4.11
C ILE A 93 -13.61 -14.32 3.11
N PHE A 94 -12.30 -14.54 3.11
CA PHE A 94 -11.58 -15.38 2.14
C PHE A 94 -11.04 -16.64 2.84
N SER A 95 -11.79 -17.75 2.74
CA SER A 95 -11.43 -19.04 3.34
C SER A 95 -10.20 -19.71 2.72
N GLU A 96 -9.74 -19.24 1.56
CA GLU A 96 -8.54 -19.76 0.86
C GLU A 96 -7.23 -19.21 1.43
N MET A 97 -7.25 -18.17 2.29
CA MET A 97 -6.03 -17.60 2.86
C MET A 97 -5.46 -18.49 3.97
N GLU A 98 -4.19 -18.87 3.86
CA GLU A 98 -3.49 -19.58 4.93
C GLU A 98 -3.41 -18.71 6.20
N TYR A 99 -3.84 -19.30 7.32
CA TYR A 99 -3.80 -18.69 8.63
C TYR A 99 -2.38 -18.75 9.19
N ASN A 100 -1.58 -17.73 8.87
CA ASN A 100 -0.28 -17.53 9.51
C ASN A 100 -0.27 -16.22 10.31
N PHE A 101 -0.32 -16.36 11.63
CA PHE A 101 -0.36 -15.23 12.56
C PHE A 101 0.94 -14.41 12.52
N ALA A 102 2.10 -15.08 12.52
CA ALA A 102 3.39 -14.41 12.45
C ALA A 102 3.55 -13.63 11.14
N ASP A 103 3.14 -14.24 10.02
CA ASP A 103 3.16 -13.59 8.71
C ASP A 103 2.27 -12.33 8.69
N THR A 104 1.09 -12.42 9.30
CA THR A 104 0.14 -11.31 9.39
C THR A 104 0.69 -10.14 10.21
N LEU A 105 1.35 -10.42 11.34
CA LEU A 105 1.99 -9.37 12.13
C LEU A 105 3.12 -8.68 11.35
N ILE A 106 3.99 -9.45 10.70
CA ILE A 106 5.11 -8.92 9.92
C ILE A 106 4.62 -8.09 8.74
N HIS A 107 3.64 -8.59 8.00
CA HIS A 107 3.10 -7.87 6.86
C HIS A 107 2.19 -6.70 7.24
N SER A 108 1.76 -6.59 8.51
CA SER A 108 1.02 -5.42 9.01
C SER A 108 1.96 -4.35 9.58
N ILE A 109 3.11 -4.73 10.15
CA ILE A 109 4.06 -3.78 10.76
C ILE A 109 4.82 -2.97 9.71
N VAL A 110 5.21 -3.59 8.59
CA VAL A 110 5.92 -2.92 7.50
C VAL A 110 5.13 -1.76 6.89
N PRO A 111 3.88 -1.94 6.42
CA PRO A 111 3.09 -0.83 5.89
C PRO A 111 2.71 0.18 6.96
N ALA A 112 2.48 -0.25 8.21
CA ALA A 112 2.21 0.67 9.32
C ALA A 112 3.38 1.62 9.60
N LEU A 113 4.62 1.11 9.60
CA LEU A 113 5.82 1.92 9.70
C LEU A 113 5.95 2.89 8.53
N LEU A 114 5.83 2.40 7.29
CA LEU A 114 5.97 3.25 6.11
C LEU A 114 4.94 4.39 6.10
N LEU A 115 3.70 4.09 6.46
CA LEU A 115 2.62 5.08 6.50
C LEU A 115 2.77 6.07 7.67
N SER A 116 3.26 5.62 8.83
CA SER A 116 3.51 6.49 9.98
C SER A 116 4.66 7.47 9.70
N PHE A 117 5.73 7.02 9.06
CA PHE A 117 6.83 7.88 8.62
C PHE A 117 6.40 8.84 7.51
N TYR A 118 5.56 8.38 6.58
CA TYR A 118 5.05 9.23 5.51
C TYR A 118 4.12 10.33 6.02
N SER A 119 3.15 9.99 6.87
CA SER A 119 2.14 10.93 7.38
C SER A 119 2.72 12.00 8.30
N THR A 120 3.84 11.71 8.96
CA THR A 120 4.53 12.67 9.84
C THR A 120 5.65 13.43 9.14
N ALA A 121 5.92 13.12 7.87
CA ALA A 121 6.89 13.82 7.07
C ALA A 121 6.36 15.22 6.71
N TYR A 122 7.14 16.26 7.00
CA TYR A 122 6.76 17.65 6.73
C TYR A 122 7.75 18.30 5.76
N ARG A 123 7.24 19.25 4.99
CA ARG A 123 8.06 20.04 4.07
C ARG A 123 8.82 21.08 4.87
N ARG A 124 10.13 21.21 4.65
CA ARG A 124 10.91 22.28 5.28
C ARG A 124 10.36 23.63 4.76
N PRO A 125 10.06 24.60 5.64
CA PRO A 125 9.79 25.96 5.17
C PRO A 125 11.08 26.47 4.52
N THR A 126 10.99 26.82 3.24
CA THR A 126 12.03 27.50 2.46
C THR A 126 12.16 28.94 2.94
#